data_AF-A0A2H1I618-F1
#
_entry.id   AF-A0A2H1I618-F1
#
_cell.length_a   1.000
_cell.length_b   1.000
_cell.length_c   1.000
_cell.angle_alpha   90.00
_cell.angle_beta   90.00
_cell.angle_gamma   90.00
#
_symmetry.space_group_name_H-M   'P 1'
#
loop_
_entity.id
_entity.type
_entity.pdbx_description
1 polymer ?
#
loop_
_entity_poly.entity_id
_entity_poly.type
_entity_poly.pdbx_seq_one_letter_code
_entity_poly.pdbx_strand_id
1 'polypeptide(L)'
;MSGKVLTGRFVLDGTEFICLDGGPVFTFNEAISLTVECADQAEIDHYWSNLSASPEHEQCGWLKDRFGVSWQIVPANLGELMTGPAQTGALMRMKKIVMDDLVNAG
;
A
#
# COMPACT_ATOMS: atom_id res chain seq x y z
N MET A 1 -8.55 -0.83 -34.71
CA MET A 1 -7.96 -0.33 -33.44
C MET A 1 -6.53 0.09 -33.70
N SER A 2 -6.31 1.24 -34.36
CA SER A 2 -4.95 1.76 -34.59
C SER A 2 -4.68 2.84 -33.54
N GLY A 3 -3.57 2.74 -32.80
CA GLY A 3 -3.13 3.76 -31.84
C GLY A 3 -3.41 3.48 -30.34
N LYS A 4 -3.90 2.30 -29.95
CA LYS A 4 -4.02 1.94 -28.52
C LYS A 4 -2.71 1.34 -28.00
N VAL A 5 -2.31 1.72 -26.79
CA VAL A 5 -1.20 1.09 -26.05
C VAL A 5 -1.68 -0.26 -25.55
N LEU A 6 -1.05 -1.35 -25.99
CA LEU A 6 -1.37 -2.70 -25.53
C LEU A 6 -0.60 -3.05 -24.26
N THR A 7 0.70 -2.72 -24.22
CA THR A 7 1.56 -2.95 -23.06
C THR A 7 2.39 -1.72 -22.75
N GLY A 8 2.68 -1.53 -21.46
CA GLY A 8 3.61 -0.53 -20.97
C GLY A 8 4.71 -1.18 -20.13
N ARG A 9 5.88 -0.57 -20.09
CA ARG A 9 6.97 -0.95 -19.20
C ARG A 9 7.36 0.25 -18.35
N PHE A 10 7.58 0.01 -17.07
CA PHE A 10 8.00 1.03 -16.13
C PHE A 10 8.81 0.39 -15.00
N VAL A 11 9.52 1.22 -14.25
CA VAL A 11 10.31 0.79 -13.11
C VAL A 11 9.74 1.44 -11.87
N LEU A 12 9.46 0.64 -10.83
CA LEU A 12 9.14 1.11 -9.50
C LEU A 12 10.24 0.62 -8.56
N ASP A 13 10.89 1.55 -7.86
CA ASP A 13 11.93 1.25 -6.88
C ASP A 13 12.96 0.21 -7.37
N GLY A 14 13.49 0.42 -8.58
CA GLY A 14 14.46 -0.48 -9.22
C GLY A 14 13.89 -1.78 -9.81
N THR A 15 12.61 -2.08 -9.59
CA THR A 15 11.94 -3.28 -10.13
C THR A 15 11.21 -2.95 -11.43
N GLU A 16 11.50 -3.68 -12.50
CA GLU A 16 10.79 -3.55 -13.78
C GLU A 16 9.42 -4.23 -13.72
N PHE A 17 8.39 -3.50 -14.17
CA PHE A 17 7.03 -3.98 -14.32
C PHE A 17 6.58 -3.86 -15.78
N ILE A 18 5.73 -4.80 -16.19
CA ILE A 18 5.02 -4.74 -17.47
C ILE A 18 3.52 -4.70 -17.15
N CYS A 19 2.82 -3.70 -17.68
CA CYS A 19 1.36 -3.65 -17.64
C CYS A 19 0.76 -4.00 -19.01
N LEU A 20 -0.46 -4.54 -18.99
CA LEU A 20 -1.22 -4.96 -20.16
C LEU A 20 -2.61 -4.34 -20.10
N ASP A 21 -3.02 -3.65 -21.16
CA ASP A 21 -4.42 -3.26 -21.37
C ASP A 21 -5.20 -4.45 -21.94
N GLY A 22 -5.65 -5.34 -21.04
CA GLY A 22 -6.40 -6.56 -21.37
C GLY A 22 -7.92 -6.41 -21.34
N GLY A 23 -8.44 -5.20 -21.08
CA GLY A 23 -9.85 -4.98 -20.78
C GLY A 23 -10.30 -5.52 -19.40
N PRO A 24 -11.61 -5.44 -19.08
CA PRO A 24 -12.14 -5.70 -17.73
C PRO A 24 -12.31 -7.21 -17.41
N VAL A 25 -11.57 -8.08 -18.10
CA VAL A 25 -11.71 -9.54 -17.98
C VAL A 25 -11.12 -10.05 -16.65
N PHE A 26 -10.07 -9.40 -16.16
CA PHE A 26 -9.38 -9.75 -14.93
C PHE A 26 -9.41 -8.55 -13.97
N THR A 27 -9.59 -8.84 -12.68
CA THR A 27 -9.59 -7.83 -11.62
C THR A 27 -8.53 -8.17 -10.59
N PHE A 28 -7.81 -7.16 -10.11
CA PHE A 28 -6.92 -7.32 -8.97
C PHE A 28 -7.70 -7.65 -7.71
N ASN A 29 -7.02 -8.35 -6.81
CA ASN A 29 -7.46 -8.58 -5.44
C ASN A 29 -6.23 -8.50 -4.52
N GLU A 30 -6.46 -8.72 -3.23
CA GLU A 30 -5.47 -8.58 -2.17
C GLU A 30 -4.44 -9.72 -2.15
N ALA A 31 -4.59 -10.76 -2.98
CA ALA A 31 -3.64 -11.87 -3.05
C ALA A 31 -2.27 -11.45 -3.58
N ILE A 32 -2.20 -10.36 -4.35
CA ILE A 32 -0.96 -9.69 -4.74
C ILE A 32 -1.02 -8.25 -4.24
N SER A 33 0.03 -7.83 -3.55
CA SER A 33 0.21 -6.45 -3.12
C SER A 33 1.66 -6.00 -3.26
N LEU A 34 1.86 -4.69 -3.40
CA LEU A 34 3.17 -4.06 -3.40
C LEU A 34 3.41 -3.39 -2.05
N THR A 35 4.53 -3.70 -1.41
CA THR A 35 4.88 -3.12 -0.11
C THR A 35 5.85 -1.96 -0.30
N VAL A 36 5.58 -0.84 0.36
CA VAL A 36 6.46 0.32 0.42
C VAL A 36 6.88 0.50 1.87
N GLU A 37 8.17 0.27 2.12
CA GLU A 37 8.80 0.48 3.42
C GLU A 37 9.17 1.95 3.58
N CYS A 38 8.50 2.63 4.49
CA CYS A 38 8.63 4.07 4.72
C CYS A 38 9.60 4.34 5.88
N ALA A 39 10.52 5.28 5.69
CA ALA A 39 11.49 5.66 6.71
C ALA A 39 10.87 6.46 7.87
N ASP A 40 9.81 7.22 7.58
CA ASP A 40 9.14 8.08 8.55
C ASP A 40 7.65 8.29 8.22
N GLN A 41 6.95 9.02 9.10
CA GLN A 41 5.54 9.34 8.94
C GLN A 41 5.26 10.21 7.71
N ALA A 42 6.21 11.05 7.27
CA ALA A 42 6.01 11.92 6.12
C ALA A 42 5.95 11.10 4.82
N GLU A 43 6.76 10.06 4.70
CA GLU A 43 6.67 9.11 3.58
C GLU A 43 5.36 8.31 3.61
N ILE A 44 4.94 7.82 4.78
CA ILE A 44 3.64 7.15 4.92
C ILE A 44 2.52 8.07 4.42
N ASP A 45 2.52 9.33 4.86
CA ASP A 45 1.51 10.31 4.49
C ASP A 45 1.55 10.64 3.00
N HIS A 46 2.75 10.74 2.43
CA HIS A 46 2.96 10.97 1.00
C HIS A 46 2.36 9.84 0.17
N TYR A 47 2.74 8.59 0.42
CA TYR A 47 2.24 7.46 -0.36
C TYR A 47 0.75 7.21 -0.13
N TRP A 48 0.29 7.29 1.12
CA TRP A 48 -1.12 7.08 1.45
C TRP A 48 -2.03 8.06 0.72
N SER A 49 -1.70 9.36 0.76
CA SER A 49 -2.51 10.41 0.15
C SER A 49 -2.54 10.36 -1.37
N ASN A 50 -1.48 9.85 -2.01
CA ASN A 50 -1.39 9.77 -3.47
C ASN A 50 -1.93 8.46 -4.05
N LEU A 51 -1.83 7.36 -3.29
CA LEU A 51 -2.23 6.05 -3.76
C LEU A 51 -3.65 5.69 -3.33
N SER A 52 -4.11 6.05 -2.13
CA SER A 52 -5.44 5.61 -1.69
C SER A 52 -6.55 6.20 -2.54
N ALA A 53 -7.32 5.33 -3.20
CA ALA A 53 -8.46 5.71 -4.02
C ALA A 53 -9.78 5.06 -3.56
N SER A 54 -9.74 4.17 -2.56
CA SER A 54 -10.88 3.38 -2.13
C SER A 54 -10.87 3.17 -0.61
N PRO A 55 -11.56 4.05 0.16
CA PRO A 55 -11.57 4.03 1.62
C PRO A 55 -12.07 2.73 2.26
N GLU A 56 -12.86 1.94 1.54
CA GLU A 56 -13.39 0.64 1.97
C GLU A 56 -12.34 -0.48 1.94
N HIS A 57 -11.25 -0.29 1.20
CA HIS A 57 -10.12 -1.21 1.14
C HIS A 57 -8.96 -0.78 2.04
N GLU A 58 -9.13 0.30 2.79
CA GLU A 58 -8.12 0.81 3.71
C GLU A 58 -8.18 0.10 5.07
N GLN A 59 -7.09 -0.58 5.46
CA GLN A 59 -7.00 -1.23 6.77
C GLN A 59 -5.55 -1.62 7.12
N CYS A 60 -5.08 -1.34 8.33
CA CYS A 60 -3.76 -1.77 8.83
C CYS A 60 -2.58 -1.46 7.90
N GLY A 61 -2.56 -0.29 7.24
CA GLY A 61 -1.55 0.09 6.25
C GLY A 61 -1.85 -0.37 4.82
N TRP A 62 -2.91 -1.14 4.60
CA TRP A 62 -3.38 -1.53 3.26
C TRP A 62 -4.22 -0.44 2.63
N LEU A 63 -4.11 -0.30 1.31
CA LEU A 63 -4.98 0.54 0.47
C LEU A 63 -5.08 -0.06 -0.94
N LYS A 64 -6.00 0.46 -1.74
CA LYS A 64 -6.03 0.24 -3.20
C LYS A 64 -5.88 1.54 -3.96
N ASP A 65 -5.13 1.47 -5.05
CA ASP A 65 -5.02 2.57 -5.99
C ASP A 65 -6.20 2.68 -6.94
N ARG A 66 -6.22 3.75 -7.76
CA ARG A 66 -7.28 4.02 -8.73
C ARG A 66 -7.45 2.92 -9.79
N PHE A 67 -6.47 2.02 -9.93
CA PHE A 67 -6.49 0.89 -10.86
C PHE A 67 -6.87 -0.42 -10.15
N GLY A 68 -7.06 -0.40 -8.84
CA GLY A 68 -7.42 -1.56 -8.02
C GLY A 68 -6.23 -2.38 -7.53
N VAL A 69 -4.99 -1.94 -7.77
CA VAL A 69 -3.80 -2.64 -7.26
C VAL A 69 -3.72 -2.44 -5.75
N SER A 70 -3.45 -3.52 -5.01
CA SER A 70 -3.32 -3.47 -3.55
C SER A 70 -1.91 -3.02 -3.16
N TRP A 71 -1.82 -2.13 -2.18
CA TRP A 71 -0.56 -1.62 -1.64
C TRP A 71 -0.52 -1.76 -0.12
N GLN A 72 0.67 -1.95 0.43
CA GLN A 72 0.94 -1.92 1.86
C GLN A 72 1.94 -0.80 2.14
N ILE A 73 1.49 0.27 2.78
CA ILE A 73 2.31 1.41 3.16
C ILE A 73 2.65 1.27 4.64
N VAL A 74 3.87 0.83 4.92
CA VAL A 74 4.27 0.40 6.26
C VAL A 74 5.59 1.04 6.68
N PRO A 75 5.81 1.28 7.99
CA PRO A 75 7.13 1.68 8.47
C PRO A 75 8.19 0.62 8.18
N ALA A 76 9.39 1.03 7.75
CA ALA A 76 10.51 0.11 7.52
C ALA A 76 10.89 -0.66 8.80
N ASN A 77 10.73 -0.04 9.96
CA ASN A 77 10.97 -0.65 11.26
C ASN A 77 9.70 -1.24 11.91
N LEU A 78 8.65 -1.57 11.13
CA LEU A 78 7.39 -2.08 11.68
C LEU A 78 7.61 -3.29 12.61
N GLY A 79 8.54 -4.20 12.27
CA GLY A 79 8.86 -5.36 13.11
C GLY A 79 9.37 -4.99 14.50
N GLU A 80 10.10 -3.88 14.65
CA GLU A 80 10.57 -3.37 15.94
C GLU A 80 9.46 -2.67 16.72
N LEU A 81 8.53 -2.02 16.01
CA LEU A 81 7.37 -1.36 16.62
C LEU A 81 6.35 -2.37 17.14
N MET A 82 6.23 -3.55 16.55
CA MET A 82 5.24 -4.57 16.90
C MET A 82 5.69 -5.45 18.08
N THR A 83 5.86 -4.85 19.25
CA THR A 83 6.44 -5.50 20.44
C THR A 83 5.45 -6.34 21.26
N GLY A 84 4.13 -6.19 21.06
CA GLY A 84 3.15 -6.93 21.85
C GLY A 84 1.69 -6.73 21.45
N PRO A 85 0.75 -7.29 22.26
CA PRO A 85 -0.68 -7.26 21.96
C PRO A 85 -1.28 -5.85 21.90
N ALA A 86 -0.69 -4.89 22.59
CA ALA A 86 -1.19 -3.52 22.62
C ALA A 86 -0.98 -2.83 21.27
N GLN A 87 0.19 -3.00 20.66
CA GLN A 87 0.53 -2.52 19.33
C GLN A 87 -0.29 -3.22 18.25
N THR A 88 -0.50 -4.53 18.37
CA THR A 88 -1.45 -5.25 17.51
C THR A 88 -2.85 -4.68 17.63
N GLY A 89 -3.32 -4.41 18.85
CA GLY A 89 -4.63 -3.78 19.08
C GLY A 89 -4.72 -2.37 18.48
N ALA A 90 -3.65 -1.58 18.56
CA ALA A 90 -3.57 -0.25 17.97
C ALA A 90 -3.63 -0.33 16.44
N LEU A 91 -2.79 -1.17 15.81
CA LEU A 91 -2.74 -1.38 14.37
C LEU A 91 -4.10 -1.82 13.80
N MET A 92 -4.79 -2.74 14.49
CA MET A 92 -6.10 -3.24 14.05
C MET A 92 -7.20 -2.17 14.00
N ARG A 93 -7.01 -1.03 14.69
CA ARG A 93 -7.92 0.11 14.65
C ARG A 93 -7.52 1.17 13.63
N MET A 94 -6.33 1.02 13.02
CA MET A 94 -5.79 1.97 12.06
C MET A 94 -6.18 1.60 10.64
N LYS A 95 -6.42 2.64 9.84
CA LYS A 95 -6.40 2.55 8.38
C LYS A 95 -4.99 2.84 7.89
N LYS A 96 -4.63 4.13 7.86
CA LYS A 96 -3.25 4.60 7.71
C LYS A 96 -2.49 4.37 9.02
N ILE A 97 -1.26 3.86 8.93
CA ILE A 97 -0.41 3.69 10.11
C ILE A 97 0.04 5.06 10.62
N VAL A 98 -0.10 5.25 11.93
CA VAL A 98 0.48 6.38 12.67
C VAL A 98 1.58 5.81 13.56
N MET A 99 2.84 6.09 13.23
CA MET A 99 3.99 5.49 13.91
C MET A 99 4.02 5.81 15.40
N ASP A 100 3.72 7.05 15.78
CA ASP A 100 3.67 7.48 17.18
C ASP A 100 2.62 6.70 17.99
N ASP A 101 1.47 6.38 17.40
CA ASP A 101 0.44 5.61 18.10
C ASP A 101 0.89 4.16 18.36
N LEU A 102 1.71 3.59 17.47
CA LEU A 102 2.30 2.26 17.70
C LEU A 102 3.37 2.32 18.81
N VAL A 103 4.22 3.35 18.80
CA VAL A 103 5.23 3.56 19.86
C VAL A 103 4.56 3.75 21.23
N ASN A 104 3.48 4.53 21.28
CA ASN A 104 2.80 4.90 22.52
C ASN A 104 1.77 3.86 23.02
N ALA A 105 1.53 2.79 22.27
CA ALA A 105 0.57 1.76 22.67
C ALA A 105 1.10 0.82 23.77
N GLY A 106 2.42 0.77 24.00
CA GLY A 106 3.09 -0.07 25.01
C GLY A 106 3.36 0.68 26.29
#